data_AF-J3MWT7-F1
#
_entry.id   AF-J3MWT7-F1
#
_cell.length_a   1.000
_cell.length_b   1.000
_cell.length_c   1.000
_cell.angle_alpha   90.00
_cell.angle_beta   90.00
_cell.angle_gamma   90.00
#
_symmetry.space_group_name_H-M   'P 1'
#
loop_
_entity.id
_entity.type
_entity.pdbx_description
1 polymer ?
#
loop_
_entity_poly.entity_id
_entity_poly.type
_entity_poly.pdbx_seq_one_letter_code
_entity_poly.pdbx_strand_id
1 'polypeptide(L)'
;MAPEMLVHELSDKSDVYSYGMTLLELVGGRKNYNPSPADDSSPATPDLSRDFFPNIVREKMERGRVMEAVDAAMAAAREDEKAVEAVVAVALRCIQHRRETRPSMQTVVDMLLAAVPPPPPPPENRRPSSAAAAPLSTSLTHGR
;
A
#
# COMPACT_ATOMS: atom_id res chain seq x y z
N MET A 1 -0.72 6.15 -8.65
CA MET A 1 0.26 5.86 -9.72
C MET A 1 1.49 5.20 -9.14
N ALA A 2 2.17 4.32 -9.88
CA ALA A 2 3.39 3.66 -9.42
C ALA A 2 4.54 4.68 -9.23
N PRO A 3 5.40 4.52 -8.21
CA PRO A 3 6.44 5.51 -7.88
C PRO A 3 7.46 5.73 -9.00
N GLU A 4 7.79 4.71 -9.78
CA GLU A 4 8.73 4.81 -10.91
C GLU A 4 8.18 5.59 -12.11
N MET A 5 6.86 5.82 -12.19
CA MET A 5 6.27 6.66 -13.24
C MET A 5 6.73 8.11 -13.16
N LEU A 6 7.18 8.57 -11.99
CA LEU A 6 7.75 9.91 -11.80
C LEU A 6 9.04 10.13 -12.59
N VAL A 7 9.73 9.04 -12.95
CA VAL A 7 10.93 9.06 -13.80
C VAL A 7 10.66 8.51 -15.20
N HIS A 8 9.39 8.49 -15.63
CA HIS A 8 8.94 8.01 -16.95
C HIS A 8 9.33 6.56 -17.28
N GLU A 9 9.53 5.71 -16.26
CA GLU A 9 9.75 4.28 -16.48
C GLU A 9 8.43 3.53 -16.62
N LEU A 10 8.04 3.25 -17.86
CA LEU A 10 6.88 2.41 -18.17
C LEU A 10 7.26 0.93 -18.08
N SER A 11 6.40 0.13 -17.44
CA SER A 11 6.53 -1.32 -17.41
C SER A 11 5.21 -2.00 -17.08
N ASP A 12 5.09 -3.29 -17.40
CA ASP A 12 3.96 -4.12 -16.96
C ASP A 12 3.78 -4.09 -15.43
N LYS A 13 4.87 -3.84 -14.67
CA LYS A 13 4.82 -3.72 -13.21
C LYS A 13 4.17 -2.42 -12.74
N SER A 14 4.22 -1.36 -13.54
CA SER A 14 3.52 -0.10 -13.25
C SER A 14 2.00 -0.26 -13.42
N ASP A 15 1.56 -1.10 -14.36
CA ASP A 15 0.16 -1.49 -14.53
C ASP A 15 -0.32 -2.36 -13.36
N VAL A 16 0.49 -3.34 -12.93
CA VAL A 16 0.20 -4.15 -11.73
C VAL A 16 -0.03 -3.27 -10.50
N TYR A 17 0.83 -2.27 -10.28
CA TYR A 17 0.67 -1.34 -9.17
C TYR A 17 -0.66 -0.57 -9.26
N SER A 18 -0.96 -0.02 -10.44
CA SER A 18 -2.17 0.79 -10.66
C SER A 18 -3.44 -0.05 -10.53
N TYR A 19 -3.41 -1.30 -10.95
CA TYR A 19 -4.46 -2.27 -10.70
C TYR A 19 -4.67 -2.53 -9.20
N GLY A 20 -3.58 -2.75 -8.44
CA GLY A 20 -3.64 -2.91 -6.99
C GLY A 20 -4.26 -1.71 -6.27
N MET A 21 -3.92 -0.48 -6.71
CA MET A 21 -4.56 0.74 -6.21
C MET A 21 -6.06 0.76 -6.52
N THR A 22 -6.45 0.37 -7.74
CA THR A 22 -7.86 0.31 -8.16
C THR A 22 -8.65 -0.70 -7.33
N LEU A 23 -8.09 -1.88 -7.04
CA LEU A 23 -8.72 -2.87 -6.17
C LEU A 23 -9.02 -2.30 -4.78
N LEU A 24 -8.09 -1.55 -4.20
CA LEU A 24 -8.33 -0.89 -2.91
C LEU A 24 -9.44 0.15 -3.00
N GLU A 25 -9.51 0.93 -4.07
CA GLU A 25 -10.59 1.92 -4.26
C GLU A 25 -11.96 1.26 -4.40
N LEU A 26 -12.02 0.11 -5.09
CA LEU A 26 -13.25 -0.68 -5.21
C LEU A 26 -13.66 -1.28 -3.87
N VAL A 27 -12.73 -1.89 -3.14
CA VAL A 27 -13.02 -2.49 -1.83
C VAL A 27 -13.47 -1.43 -0.83
N GLY A 28 -12.82 -0.26 -0.81
CA GLY A 28 -13.10 0.80 0.16
C GLY A 28 -14.17 1.80 -0.24
N GLY A 29 -14.61 1.80 -1.50
CA GLY A 29 -15.59 2.78 -2.02
C GLY A 29 -15.11 4.23 -1.96
N ARG A 30 -13.79 4.46 -1.84
CA ARG A 30 -13.18 5.78 -1.64
C ARG A 30 -11.83 5.88 -2.34
N LYS A 31 -11.42 7.10 -2.65
CA LYS A 31 -10.10 7.38 -3.26
C LYS A 31 -8.96 6.96 -2.34
N ASN A 32 -7.88 6.46 -2.94
CA ASN A 32 -6.68 6.06 -2.19
C ASN A 32 -5.95 7.21 -1.50
N TYR A 33 -6.04 8.40 -2.07
CA TYR A 33 -5.52 9.62 -1.48
C TYR A 33 -6.67 10.62 -1.40
N ASN A 34 -7.02 11.02 -0.18
CA ASN A 34 -7.98 12.09 0.04
C ASN A 34 -7.41 13.00 1.13
N PRO A 35 -6.75 14.10 0.77
CA PRO A 35 -6.22 15.02 1.76
C PRO A 35 -7.40 15.58 2.56
N SER A 36 -7.35 15.45 3.89
CA SER A 36 -8.32 16.18 4.73
C SER A 36 -8.22 17.67 4.41
N PRO A 37 -9.33 18.42 4.30
CA PRO A 37 -9.26 19.87 4.20
C PRO A 37 -8.41 20.38 5.36
N ALA A 38 -7.37 21.15 5.05
CA ALA A 38 -6.62 21.86 6.06
C ALA A 38 -7.61 22.81 6.73
N ASP A 39 -7.88 22.63 8.03
CA ASP A 39 -8.51 23.70 8.78
C ASP A 39 -7.60 24.93 8.63
N ASP A 40 -8.18 26.08 8.25
CA ASP A 40 -7.47 27.34 7.97
C ASP A 40 -6.60 27.87 9.14
N SER A 41 -6.58 27.15 10.26
CA SER A 41 -5.87 27.46 11.50
C SER A 41 -4.49 26.78 11.65
N SER A 42 -4.07 25.91 10.73
CA SER A 42 -2.71 25.33 10.75
C SER A 42 -2.24 24.94 9.36
N PRO A 43 -0.96 25.18 8.97
CA PRO A 43 -0.40 24.59 7.77
C PRO A 43 -0.34 23.08 7.96
N ALA A 44 -1.43 22.39 7.64
CA ALA A 44 -1.54 20.94 7.78
C ALA A 44 -0.55 20.32 6.79
N THR A 45 0.60 19.89 7.29
CA THR A 45 1.46 18.96 6.56
C THR A 45 0.63 17.71 6.26
N PRO A 46 0.55 17.23 5.00
CA PRO A 46 -0.23 16.05 4.66
C PRO A 46 0.24 14.89 5.53
N ASP A 47 -0.67 14.35 6.35
CA ASP A 47 -0.39 13.19 7.17
C ASP A 47 -0.61 11.97 6.30
N LEU A 48 0.43 11.58 5.56
CA LEU A 48 0.40 10.41 4.67
C LEU A 48 0.04 9.11 5.40
N SER A 49 0.08 9.06 6.73
CA SER A 49 -0.41 7.90 7.49
C SER A 49 -1.94 7.85 7.54
N ARG A 50 -2.62 9.01 7.54
CA ARG A 50 -4.09 9.12 7.61
C ARG A 50 -4.73 9.41 6.25
N ASP A 51 -4.05 10.16 5.40
CA ASP A 51 -4.58 10.60 4.09
C ASP A 51 -4.41 9.54 2.99
N PHE A 52 -3.63 8.48 3.25
CA PHE A 52 -3.36 7.39 2.31
C PHE A 52 -4.08 6.11 2.74
N PHE A 53 -5.18 5.80 2.05
CA PHE A 53 -6.06 4.66 2.33
C PHE A 53 -5.33 3.30 2.35
N PRO A 54 -4.34 3.00 1.49
CA PRO A 54 -3.62 1.73 1.57
C PRO A 54 -2.92 1.47 2.91
N ASN A 55 -2.48 2.53 3.62
CA ASN A 55 -1.89 2.39 4.96
C ASN A 55 -2.94 1.97 5.99
N ILE A 56 -4.13 2.57 5.90
CA ILE A 56 -5.27 2.22 6.76
C ILE A 56 -5.67 0.76 6.52
N VAL A 57 -5.83 0.35 5.25
CA VAL A 57 -6.19 -1.03 4.90
C VAL A 57 -5.16 -2.03 5.42
N ARG A 58 -3.86 -1.74 5.27
CA ARG A 58 -2.78 -2.57 5.82
C ARG A 58 -2.89 -2.71 7.34
N GLU A 59 -3.08 -1.59 8.05
CA GLU A 59 -3.22 -1.59 9.51
C GLU A 59 -4.39 -2.49 9.97
N LYS A 60 -5.52 -2.41 9.25
CA LYS A 60 -6.72 -3.22 9.50
C LYS A 60 -6.48 -4.69 9.18
N MET A 61 -5.81 -5.00 8.06
CA MET A 61 -5.41 -6.35 7.67
C MET A 61 -4.57 -7.02 8.75
N GLU A 62 -3.54 -6.33 9.25
CA GLU A 62 -2.66 -6.85 10.30
C GLU A 62 -3.36 -7.12 11.63
N ARG A 63 -4.48 -6.43 11.89
CA ARG A 63 -5.30 -6.61 13.10
C ARG A 63 -6.48 -7.57 12.89
N GLY A 64 -6.67 -8.14 11.71
CA GLY A 64 -7.84 -8.96 11.38
C GLY A 64 -9.16 -8.17 11.40
N ARG A 65 -9.12 -6.90 10.97
CA ARG A 65 -10.27 -5.98 10.97
C ARG A 65 -10.51 -5.36 9.59
N VAL A 66 -10.22 -6.09 8.52
CA VAL A 66 -10.34 -5.62 7.12
C VAL A 66 -11.73 -5.09 6.82
N MET A 67 -12.76 -5.73 7.34
CA MET A 67 -14.16 -5.35 7.10
C MET A 67 -14.49 -3.93 7.57
N GLU A 68 -13.73 -3.35 8.50
CA GLU A 68 -13.89 -1.94 8.89
C GLU A 68 -13.42 -0.93 7.82
N ALA A 69 -12.67 -1.40 6.82
CA ALA A 69 -12.19 -0.59 5.71
C ALA A 69 -12.98 -0.82 4.40
N VAL A 70 -13.97 -1.71 4.42
CA VAL A 70 -14.79 -2.04 3.25
C VAL A 70 -15.89 -1.01 3.06
N ASP A 71 -16.24 -0.74 1.81
CA ASP A 71 -17.38 0.08 1.43
C ASP A 71 -18.66 -0.38 2.14
N ALA A 72 -19.47 0.57 2.60
CA ALA A 72 -20.65 0.27 3.40
C ALA A 72 -21.71 -0.54 2.63
N ALA A 73 -21.84 -0.34 1.31
CA ALA A 73 -22.78 -1.11 0.49
C ALA A 73 -22.29 -2.55 0.28
N MET A 74 -20.98 -2.74 0.05
CA MET A 74 -20.35 -4.07 -0.01
C MET A 74 -20.47 -4.82 1.32
N ALA A 75 -20.23 -4.14 2.45
CA ALA A 75 -20.39 -4.74 3.78
C ALA A 75 -21.86 -5.13 4.07
N ALA A 76 -22.83 -4.31 3.65
CA ALA A 76 -24.25 -4.60 3.81
C ALA A 76 -24.73 -5.79 2.96
N ALA A 77 -24.09 -6.03 1.81
CA ALA A 77 -24.37 -7.18 0.93
C ALA A 77 -23.95 -8.53 1.54
N ARG A 78 -23.25 -8.53 2.69
CA ARG A 78 -22.72 -9.74 3.35
C ARG A 78 -21.81 -10.56 2.45
N GLU A 79 -20.95 -9.88 1.72
CA GLU A 79 -19.88 -10.51 0.94
C GLU A 79 -19.01 -11.42 1.82
N ASP A 80 -18.45 -12.47 1.21
CA ASP A 80 -17.57 -13.40 1.91
C ASP A 80 -16.32 -12.68 2.43
N GLU A 81 -16.23 -12.52 3.74
CA GLU A 81 -15.10 -11.88 4.44
C GLU A 81 -13.75 -12.46 4.01
N LYS A 82 -13.68 -13.77 3.78
CA LYS A 82 -12.43 -14.41 3.31
C LYS A 82 -12.07 -14.00 1.89
N ALA A 83 -13.07 -13.84 1.02
CA ALA A 83 -12.85 -13.36 -0.34
C ALA A 83 -12.35 -11.90 -0.32
N VAL A 84 -12.94 -11.05 0.53
CA VAL A 84 -12.50 -9.66 0.73
C VAL A 84 -11.05 -9.62 1.24
N GLU A 85 -10.72 -10.40 2.27
CA GLU A 85 -9.36 -10.50 2.80
C GLU A 85 -8.36 -10.96 1.71
N ALA A 86 -8.74 -11.92 0.88
CA ALA A 86 -7.90 -12.39 -0.22
C ALA A 86 -7.66 -11.29 -1.27
N VAL A 87 -8.70 -10.55 -1.67
CA VAL A 87 -8.58 -9.41 -2.60
C VAL A 87 -7.67 -8.33 -2.02
N VAL A 88 -7.84 -8.00 -0.74
CA VAL A 88 -7.00 -7.00 -0.05
C VAL A 88 -5.54 -7.47 0.03
N ALA A 89 -5.28 -8.74 0.34
CA ALA A 89 -3.94 -9.29 0.36
C ALA A 89 -3.26 -9.19 -1.02
N VAL A 90 -3.99 -9.54 -2.08
CA VAL A 90 -3.52 -9.40 -3.47
C VAL A 90 -3.21 -7.94 -3.80
N ALA A 91 -4.11 -7.01 -3.46
CA ALA A 91 -3.93 -5.59 -3.71
C ALA A 91 -2.69 -5.02 -2.99
N LEU A 92 -2.52 -5.32 -1.71
CA LEU A 92 -1.34 -4.92 -0.91
C LEU A 92 -0.02 -5.46 -1.48
N ARG A 93 -0.07 -6.60 -2.18
CA ARG A 93 1.07 -7.20 -2.87
C ARG A 93 1.36 -6.56 -4.22
N CYS A 94 0.33 -6.09 -4.92
CA CYS A 94 0.47 -5.36 -6.17
C CYS A 94 1.10 -3.97 -5.96
N ILE A 95 0.80 -3.30 -4.85
CA ILE A 95 1.25 -1.92 -4.59
C ILE A 95 2.61 -1.81 -3.89
N GLN A 96 3.43 -2.86 -3.95
CA GLN A 96 4.76 -2.84 -3.34
C GLN A 96 5.65 -1.76 -3.97
N HIS A 97 6.46 -1.08 -3.16
CA HIS A 97 7.32 0.01 -3.63
C HIS A 97 8.31 -0.48 -4.70
N ARG A 98 9.01 -1.59 -4.42
CA ARG A 98 9.94 -2.23 -5.36
C ARG A 98 9.17 -2.96 -6.46
N ARG A 99 9.41 -2.61 -7.72
CA ARG A 99 8.72 -3.21 -8.88
C ARG A 99 8.98 -4.72 -9.00
N GLU A 100 10.17 -5.17 -8.59
CA GLU A 100 10.61 -6.57 -8.67
C GLU A 100 9.85 -7.46 -7.68
N THR A 101 9.35 -6.89 -6.58
CA THR A 101 8.58 -7.63 -5.57
C THR A 101 7.09 -7.71 -5.89
N ARG A 102 6.62 -6.97 -6.90
CA ARG A 102 5.23 -7.06 -7.37
C ARG A 102 5.07 -8.36 -8.16
N PRO A 103 3.90 -9.03 -8.09
CA PRO A 103 3.63 -10.24 -8.86
C PRO A 103 3.55 -9.95 -10.37
N SER A 104 3.52 -10.97 -11.21
CA SER A 104 3.09 -10.80 -12.61
C SER A 104 1.56 -10.66 -12.66
N MET A 105 1.02 -10.08 -13.74
CA MET A 105 -0.43 -9.96 -13.85
C MET A 105 -1.14 -11.31 -13.96
N GLN A 106 -0.50 -12.30 -14.58
CA GLN A 106 -0.99 -13.69 -14.55
C GLN A 106 -1.16 -14.19 -13.10
N THR A 107 -0.14 -14.03 -12.26
CA THR A 107 -0.22 -14.45 -10.86
C THR A 107 -1.28 -13.68 -10.07
N VAL A 108 -1.53 -12.41 -10.39
CA VAL A 108 -2.62 -11.63 -9.78
C VAL A 108 -3.98 -12.27 -10.11
N VAL A 109 -4.23 -12.58 -11.38
CA VAL A 109 -5.46 -13.23 -11.82
C VAL A 109 -5.62 -14.61 -11.17
N ASP A 110 -4.55 -15.41 -11.13
CA ASP A 110 -4.58 -16.74 -10.50
C ASP A 110 -4.94 -16.66 -9.01
N MET A 111 -4.44 -15.64 -8.29
CA MET A 111 -4.81 -15.41 -6.89
C MET A 111 -6.26 -14.96 -6.72
N LEU A 112 -6.76 -14.09 -7.59
CA LEU A 112 -8.13 -13.57 -7.51
C LEU A 112 -9.19 -14.62 -7.89
N LEU A 113 -8.88 -15.53 -8.80
CA LEU A 113 -9.75 -16.66 -9.16
C LEU A 113 -9.66 -17.83 -8.15
N ALA A 114 -8.96 -17.64 -7.04
CA ALA A 114 -8.70 -18.66 -6.02
C ALA A 114 -8.00 -19.93 -6.56
N ALA A 115 -7.32 -19.84 -7.71
CA ALA A 115 -6.50 -20.93 -8.25
C ALA A 115 -5.22 -21.12 -7.42
N VAL A 116 -4.73 -20.05 -6.79
CA VAL A 116 -3.61 -20.05 -5.84
C VAL A 116 -3.98 -19.18 -4.64
N PRO A 117 -3.87 -19.64 -3.39
CA PRO A 117 -4.12 -18.77 -2.25
C PRO A 117 -3.07 -17.64 -2.21
N PRO A 118 -3.48 -16.37 -2.00
CA PRO A 118 -2.51 -15.31 -1.84
C PRO A 118 -1.68 -15.58 -0.57
N PRO A 119 -0.35 -15.44 -0.64
CA PRO A 119 0.47 -15.49 0.57
C PRO A 119 0.11 -14.32 1.50
N PRO A 120 0.48 -14.39 2.79
CA PRO A 120 0.26 -13.30 3.72
C PRO A 120 0.79 -11.97 3.16
N PRO A 121 0.14 -10.85 3.50
CA PRO A 121 0.48 -9.54 2.95
C PRO A 121 1.98 -9.26 3.16
N PRO A 122 2.69 -8.71 2.16
CA PRO A 122 4.13 -8.52 2.28
C PRO A 122 4.45 -7.53 3.40
N PRO A 123 5.59 -7.66 4.10
CA PRO A 123 6.02 -6.65 5.06
C PRO A 123 6.09 -5.28 4.39
N GLU A 124 5.78 -4.23 5.15
CA GLU A 124 5.79 -2.86 4.63
C GLU A 124 7.21 -2.46 4.22
N ASN A 125 7.50 -2.45 2.91
CA ASN A 125 8.71 -1.81 2.39
C ASN A 125 8.52 -0.29 2.37
N ARG A 126 8.46 0.30 3.57
CA ARG A 126 8.62 1.75 3.74
C ARG A 126 9.99 2.11 3.15
N ARG A 127 10.08 3.21 2.38
CA ARG A 127 11.38 3.86 2.22
C ARG A 127 11.95 4.03 3.64
N PRO A 128 13.22 3.68 3.90
CA PRO A 128 13.82 4.07 5.17
C PRO A 128 13.61 5.57 5.30
N SER A 129 12.92 5.97 6.37
CA SER A 129 12.83 7.37 6.73
C SER A 129 14.26 7.90 6.79
N SER A 130 14.53 9.03 6.16
CA SER A 130 15.84 9.72 6.21
C SER A 130 16.26 10.14 7.64
N ALA A 131 15.56 9.70 8.68
CA ALA A 131 15.85 9.97 10.07
C ALA A 131 16.94 9.07 10.68
N ALA A 132 17.48 8.09 9.96
CA ALA A 132 18.58 7.25 10.45
C ALA A 132 19.88 7.48 9.67
N ALA A 133 20.34 8.74 9.60
CA ALA A 133 21.75 8.99 9.35
C ALA A 133 22.52 8.61 10.63
N ALA A 134 23.15 7.44 10.63
CA ALA A 134 24.10 7.07 11.68
C ALA A 134 25.20 8.15 11.77
N PRO A 135 25.64 8.55 12.97
CA PRO A 135 26.70 9.53 13.10
C PRO A 135 27.97 8.97 12.47
N LEU A 136 28.50 9.67 11.48
CA LEU A 136 29.83 9.42 10.92
C LEU A 136 30.85 9.56 12.04
N SER A 137 31.42 8.44 12.50
CA SER A 137 32.54 8.44 13.43
C SER A 137 33.78 8.97 12.72
N THR A 138 34.11 10.24 12.91
CA THR A 138 35.40 10.81 12.51
C THR A 138 36.47 10.33 13.47
N SER A 139 37.23 9.30 13.08
CA SER A 139 38.52 9.00 13.70
C SER A 139 39.53 10.05 13.26
N LEU A 140 39.70 11.08 14.09
CA LEU A 140 40.81 12.02 13.97
C LEU A 140 42.11 11.30 14.37
N THR A 141 43.00 11.11 13.41
CA THR A 141 44.40 10.79 13.64
C THR A 141 45.12 12.00 14.22
N HIS A 142 45.72 11.85 15.40
CA HIS A 142 46.88 12.61 15.89
C HIS A 142 47.78 11.55 16.54
N GLY A 143 49.01 11.30 16.12
CA GLY A 143 50.03 12.27 15.73
C GLY A 143 50.91 12.56 16.94
N ARG A 144 51.77 11.60 17.31
CA ARG A 144 53.04 11.84 18.00
C ARG A 144 53.96 10.64 17.94
#